data_AF-A0A0H2QWR8-F1
#
_entry.id   AF-A0A0H2QWR8-F1
#
_cell.length_a   1.000
_cell.length_b   1.000
_cell.length_c   1.000
_cell.angle_alpha   90.00
_cell.angle_beta   90.00
_cell.angle_gamma   90.00
#
_symmetry.space_group_name_H-M   'P 1'
#
loop_
_entity.id
_entity.type
_entity.pdbx_description
1 polymer ?
#
loop_
_entity_poly.entity_id
_entity_poly.type
_entity_poly.pdbx_seq_one_letter_code
_entity_poly.pdbx_strand_id
1 'polypeptide(L)'
;MQNTATDIQQPTSQLDNEVGPVAPNTLNTQLDEVPGILGKGSLDDNLESVRRNLEKQYPIGNCVAHKTIHCVIHRPSGQHFDLMEGRSLVWGKLILDKKSNYFNPPVGEMLWKKEHALKKVMGSAPQPLPEAPTAPIPATPAAPTTSLPATPQPQQTAAMTAMNPYAPFGMPMPMFNPFTMGLAGALATPTTPMNLPQMQMQMQSVQRGTTPAASGSRKRPRHDIRSSSPVMDFEELISLDDFCNEYHLDDQIREGLKKMQFLVGDDLSIVTLTDIRDAGLTPLSWGRVKRAHKAFMKSLPPN
;
A
#
# COMPACT_ATOMS: atom_id res chain seq x y z
N MET A 1 -61.73 40.19 -44.98
CA MET A 1 -61.14 40.06 -43.64
C MET A 1 -59.87 39.26 -43.79
N GLN A 2 -58.75 39.98 -43.94
CA GLN A 2 -57.42 39.41 -44.17
C GLN A 2 -56.69 39.41 -42.82
N ASN A 3 -56.28 38.24 -42.34
CA ASN A 3 -55.47 38.10 -41.14
C ASN A 3 -54.00 38.05 -41.56
N THR A 4 -53.27 39.14 -41.33
CA THR A 4 -51.82 39.24 -41.46
C THR A 4 -51.18 38.69 -40.19
N ALA A 5 -50.51 37.54 -40.30
CA ALA A 5 -49.65 36.98 -39.27
C ALA A 5 -48.31 37.73 -39.26
N THR A 6 -47.97 38.33 -38.11
CA THR A 6 -46.70 39.00 -37.86
C THR A 6 -45.68 37.96 -37.41
N ASP A 7 -44.69 37.72 -38.27
CA ASP A 7 -43.51 36.90 -38.00
C ASP A 7 -42.51 37.74 -37.17
N ILE A 8 -42.21 37.28 -35.95
CA ILE A 8 -41.23 37.91 -35.06
C ILE A 8 -40.01 36.99 -35.04
N GLN A 9 -39.00 37.33 -35.83
CA GLN A 9 -37.67 36.72 -35.77
C GLN A 9 -36.95 37.17 -34.50
N GLN A 10 -36.65 36.22 -33.61
CA GLN A 10 -35.67 36.41 -32.54
C GLN A 10 -34.24 36.24 -33.11
N PRO A 11 -33.28 37.10 -32.72
CA PRO A 11 -31.88 36.93 -33.10
C PRO A 11 -31.22 35.84 -32.22
N THR A 12 -30.85 34.73 -32.83
CA THR A 12 -29.95 33.72 -32.26
C THR A 12 -28.53 34.28 -32.24
N SER A 13 -28.13 34.81 -31.09
CA SER A 13 -26.72 35.05 -30.74
C SER A 13 -26.24 33.91 -29.85
N GLN A 14 -25.72 32.83 -30.44
CA GLN A 14 -24.90 31.86 -29.71
C GLN A 14 -23.46 32.01 -30.19
N LEU A 15 -22.64 32.53 -29.28
CA LEU A 15 -21.19 32.61 -29.35
C LEU A 15 -20.61 31.19 -29.25
N ASP A 16 -19.99 30.75 -30.34
CA ASP A 16 -19.07 29.62 -30.34
C ASP A 16 -17.83 29.99 -29.52
N ASN A 17 -17.81 29.61 -28.24
CA ASN A 17 -16.58 29.49 -27.46
C ASN A 17 -16.15 28.02 -27.51
N GLU A 18 -15.35 27.68 -28.51
CA GLU A 18 -14.52 26.47 -28.51
C GLU A 18 -13.52 26.53 -27.35
N VAL A 19 -13.92 26.05 -26.18
CA VAL A 19 -12.99 25.56 -25.17
C VAL A 19 -12.77 24.08 -25.48
N GLY A 20 -11.76 23.81 -26.30
CA GLY A 20 -11.33 22.45 -26.60
C GLY A 20 -11.03 21.68 -25.29
N PRO A 21 -11.37 20.40 -25.21
CA PRO A 21 -11.09 19.59 -24.04
C PRO A 21 -9.57 19.50 -23.85
N VAL A 22 -9.09 20.12 -22.76
CA VAL A 22 -7.75 19.86 -22.23
C VAL A 22 -7.69 18.38 -21.90
N ALA A 23 -6.97 17.64 -22.73
CA ALA A 23 -6.74 16.22 -22.54
C ALA A 23 -6.22 15.97 -21.11
N PRO A 24 -6.80 15.03 -20.35
CA PRO A 24 -6.11 14.52 -19.18
C PRO A 24 -4.77 13.96 -19.67
N ASN A 25 -3.67 14.41 -19.06
CA ASN A 25 -2.37 13.78 -19.17
C ASN A 25 -2.47 12.37 -18.57
N THR A 26 -3.06 11.47 -19.33
CA THR A 26 -2.95 10.03 -19.17
C THR A 26 -1.50 9.72 -19.53
N LEU A 27 -0.63 9.78 -18.54
CA LEU A 27 0.60 8.99 -18.54
C LEU A 27 0.16 7.52 -18.54
N ASN A 28 -0.28 7.07 -19.72
CA ASN A 28 -0.29 5.69 -20.13
C ASN A 28 1.14 5.21 -19.90
N THR A 29 1.36 4.62 -18.74
CA THR A 29 2.44 3.66 -18.59
C THR A 29 1.98 2.50 -19.46
N GLN A 30 2.32 2.61 -20.74
CA GLN A 30 2.39 1.51 -21.67
C GLN A 30 3.32 0.51 -20.97
N LEU A 31 2.71 -0.39 -20.20
CA LEU A 31 3.31 -1.67 -19.88
C LEU A 31 3.37 -2.35 -21.24
N ASP A 32 4.42 -2.03 -22.00
CA ASP A 32 4.81 -2.81 -23.15
C ASP A 32 4.75 -4.26 -22.68
N GLU A 33 3.84 -5.00 -23.29
CA GLU A 33 3.80 -6.45 -23.24
C GLU A 33 5.19 -6.90 -23.67
N VAL A 34 6.05 -7.15 -22.68
CA VAL A 34 7.39 -7.67 -22.93
C VAL A 34 7.15 -9.01 -23.60
N PRO A 35 7.49 -9.16 -24.89
CA PRO A 35 7.17 -10.36 -25.64
C PRO A 35 7.75 -11.55 -24.89
N GLY A 36 6.90 -12.56 -24.69
CA GLY A 36 7.20 -13.79 -23.98
C GLY A 36 8.39 -14.52 -24.60
N ILE A 37 9.60 -14.11 -24.24
CA ILE A 37 10.80 -14.90 -24.37
C ILE A 37 10.79 -15.81 -23.16
N LEU A 38 10.26 -17.03 -23.34
CA LEU A 38 10.48 -18.19 -22.47
C LEU A 38 11.96 -18.62 -22.51
N GLY A 39 12.87 -17.66 -22.44
CA GLY A 39 14.25 -17.87 -22.08
C GLY A 39 14.26 -18.15 -20.58
N LYS A 40 15.04 -19.14 -20.16
CA LYS A 40 15.40 -19.38 -18.77
C LYS A 40 16.23 -18.20 -18.25
N GLY A 41 15.65 -17.00 -18.20
CA GLY A 41 16.20 -15.90 -17.43
C GLY A 41 16.32 -16.38 -15.99
N SER A 42 17.45 -16.11 -15.36
CA SER A 42 17.58 -16.37 -13.93
C SER A 42 16.42 -15.65 -13.24
N LEU A 43 15.85 -16.25 -12.19
CA LEU A 43 14.87 -15.56 -11.35
C LEU A 43 15.41 -14.19 -10.89
N ASP A 44 16.74 -14.10 -10.74
CA ASP A 44 17.46 -12.88 -10.43
C ASP A 44 17.39 -11.82 -11.54
N ASP A 45 17.38 -12.20 -12.84
CA ASP A 45 17.31 -11.25 -13.96
C ASP A 45 15.95 -10.54 -14.00
N ASN A 46 14.88 -11.29 -13.76
CA ASN A 46 13.52 -10.74 -13.68
C ASN A 46 13.37 -9.82 -12.47
N LEU A 47 13.93 -10.23 -11.32
CA LEU A 47 13.93 -9.42 -10.10
C LEU A 47 14.66 -8.09 -10.31
N GLU A 48 15.80 -8.14 -10.99
CA GLU A 48 16.63 -6.98 -11.28
C GLU A 48 15.97 -6.02 -12.29
N SER A 49 15.19 -6.56 -13.24
CA SER A 49 14.35 -5.76 -14.13
C SER A 49 13.26 -5.00 -13.36
N VAL A 50 12.56 -5.69 -12.44
CA VAL A 50 11.54 -5.05 -11.58
C VAL A 50 12.17 -4.00 -10.67
N ARG A 51 13.35 -4.27 -10.12
CA ARG A 51 14.12 -3.30 -9.32
C ARG A 51 14.43 -2.03 -10.11
N ARG A 52 14.98 -2.17 -11.32
CA ARG A 52 15.26 -1.02 -12.20
C ARG A 52 14.01 -0.21 -12.53
N ASN A 53 12.87 -0.88 -12.73
CA ASN A 53 11.60 -0.20 -12.97
C ASN A 53 11.13 0.59 -11.74
N LEU A 54 11.26 0.02 -10.54
CA LEU A 54 10.97 0.73 -9.29
C LEU A 54 11.87 1.96 -9.11
N GLU A 55 13.18 1.85 -9.36
CA GLU A 55 14.13 2.97 -9.26
C GLU A 55 13.83 4.08 -10.28
N LYS A 56 13.44 3.71 -11.51
CA LYS A 56 13.02 4.63 -12.57
C LYS A 56 11.72 5.36 -12.20
N GLN A 57 10.78 4.65 -11.58
CA GLN A 57 9.48 5.20 -11.18
C GLN A 57 9.57 6.12 -9.95
N TYR A 58 10.53 5.85 -9.07
CA TYR A 58 10.78 6.62 -7.85
C TYR A 58 12.19 7.23 -7.86
N PRO A 59 12.50 8.15 -8.78
CA PRO A 59 13.84 8.72 -8.87
C PRO A 59 14.16 9.58 -7.64
N ILE A 60 15.46 9.74 -7.36
CA ILE A 60 15.94 10.66 -6.33
C ILE A 60 15.41 12.06 -6.61
N GLY A 61 14.89 12.73 -5.58
CA GLY A 61 14.31 14.07 -5.70
C GLY A 61 12.80 14.10 -5.93
N ASN A 62 12.17 12.97 -6.27
CA ASN A 62 10.72 12.90 -6.51
C ASN A 62 9.91 13.23 -5.23
N CYS A 63 10.43 12.87 -4.06
CA CYS A 63 9.80 13.19 -2.80
C CYS A 63 10.23 14.58 -2.30
N VAL A 64 9.25 15.47 -2.09
CA VAL A 64 9.48 16.84 -1.57
C VAL A 64 10.20 16.83 -0.20
N ALA A 65 9.88 15.85 0.66
CA ALA A 65 10.47 15.72 1.99
C ALA A 65 11.86 15.07 2.00
N HIS A 66 12.20 14.30 0.96
CA HIS A 66 13.39 13.45 0.92
C HIS A 66 14.06 13.56 -0.46
N LYS A 67 14.66 14.72 -0.74
CA LYS A 67 15.20 15.05 -2.07
C LYS A 67 16.44 14.25 -2.47
N THR A 68 17.14 13.65 -1.50
CA THR A 68 18.45 13.02 -1.70
C THR A 68 18.40 11.50 -1.82
N ILE A 69 17.24 10.88 -1.62
CA ILE A 69 17.07 9.42 -1.63
C ILE A 69 15.89 9.01 -2.50
N HIS A 70 15.88 7.74 -2.93
CA HIS A 70 14.73 7.14 -3.56
C HIS A 70 13.65 6.93 -2.50
N CYS A 71 12.58 7.73 -2.54
CA CYS A 71 11.54 7.70 -1.52
C CYS A 71 10.19 7.36 -2.13
N VAL A 72 9.55 6.31 -1.61
CA VAL A 72 8.17 5.93 -1.96
C VAL A 72 7.21 6.35 -0.85
N ILE A 73 6.03 6.83 -1.23
CA ILE A 73 4.98 7.27 -0.30
C ILE A 73 3.83 6.25 -0.32
N HIS A 74 3.57 5.62 0.82
CA HIS A 74 2.38 4.77 0.97
C HIS A 74 1.14 5.64 1.19
N ARG A 75 0.40 5.90 0.10
CA ARG A 75 -0.73 6.86 0.05
C ARG A 75 -1.74 6.73 1.20
N PRO A 76 -2.23 5.53 1.59
CA PRO A 76 -3.22 5.41 2.66
C PRO A 76 -2.73 5.91 4.01
N SER A 77 -1.45 5.71 4.31
CA SER A 77 -0.86 6.06 5.62
C SER A 77 -0.07 7.37 5.62
N GLY A 78 0.26 7.90 4.44
CA GLY A 78 1.20 9.01 4.29
C GLY A 78 2.63 8.72 4.76
N GLN A 79 2.99 7.45 4.98
CA GLN A 79 4.34 7.07 5.41
C GLN A 79 5.29 7.04 4.22
N HIS A 80 6.51 7.52 4.45
CA HIS A 80 7.58 7.57 3.48
C HIS A 80 8.55 6.42 3.76
N PHE A 81 9.02 5.73 2.74
CA PHE A 81 9.99 4.66 2.87
C PHE A 81 11.15 4.89 1.91
N ASP A 82 12.36 4.67 2.40
CA ASP A 82 13.55 4.60 1.56
C ASP A 82 13.49 3.33 0.71
N LEU A 83 13.76 3.48 -0.58
CA LEU A 83 13.79 2.42 -1.57
C LEU A 83 15.23 1.93 -1.79
N MET A 84 15.90 1.53 -0.70
CA MET A 84 17.21 0.90 -0.75
C MET A 84 17.15 -0.44 -1.51
N GLU A 85 18.30 -0.89 -2.02
CA GLU A 85 18.46 -2.15 -2.78
C GLU A 85 17.76 -3.35 -2.11
N GLY A 86 17.96 -3.57 -0.81
CA GLY A 86 17.31 -4.68 -0.11
C GLY A 86 15.77 -4.59 -0.09
N ARG A 87 15.21 -3.38 0.01
CA ARG A 87 13.75 -3.17 0.01
C ARG A 87 13.16 -3.24 -1.39
N SER A 88 13.86 -2.72 -2.40
CA SER A 88 13.42 -2.81 -3.78
C SER A 88 13.45 -4.24 -4.30
N LEU A 89 14.40 -5.07 -3.89
CA LEU A 89 14.42 -6.50 -4.19
C LEU A 89 13.26 -7.25 -3.51
N VAL A 90 13.02 -7.02 -2.22
CA VAL A 90 11.89 -7.68 -1.51
C VAL A 90 10.54 -7.26 -2.09
N TRP A 91 10.37 -5.97 -2.40
CA TRP A 91 9.15 -5.48 -3.05
C TRP A 91 9.02 -6.02 -4.47
N GLY A 92 10.11 -6.03 -5.24
CA GLY A 92 10.13 -6.59 -6.59
C GLY A 92 9.73 -8.06 -6.61
N LYS A 93 10.18 -8.86 -5.63
CA LYS A 93 9.74 -10.25 -5.47
C LYS A 93 8.23 -10.34 -5.23
N LEU A 94 7.68 -9.49 -4.37
CA LEU A 94 6.25 -9.47 -4.09
C LEU A 94 5.42 -9.01 -5.29
N ILE A 95 5.97 -8.18 -6.18
CA ILE A 95 5.36 -7.83 -7.47
C ILE A 95 5.36 -9.04 -8.40
N LEU A 96 6.48 -9.76 -8.51
CA LEU A 96 6.56 -11.00 -9.32
C LEU A 96 5.59 -12.07 -8.81
N ASP A 97 5.47 -12.20 -7.49
CA ASP A 97 4.52 -13.12 -6.84
C ASP A 97 3.05 -12.62 -6.91
N LYS A 98 2.78 -11.48 -7.56
CA LYS A 98 1.46 -10.83 -7.67
C LYS A 98 0.79 -10.51 -6.31
N LYS A 99 1.58 -10.37 -5.24
CA LYS A 99 1.11 -10.00 -3.89
C LYS A 99 1.13 -8.50 -3.64
N SER A 100 1.86 -7.76 -4.47
CA SER A 100 2.00 -6.31 -4.40
C SER A 100 1.98 -5.74 -5.81
N ASN A 101 1.79 -4.43 -5.93
CA ASN A 101 1.96 -3.71 -7.19
C ASN A 101 3.01 -2.60 -7.04
N TYR A 102 3.33 -1.93 -8.14
CA TYR A 102 4.32 -0.84 -8.19
C TYR A 102 3.92 0.42 -7.40
N PHE A 103 2.64 0.59 -7.08
CA PHE A 103 2.11 1.83 -6.47
C PHE A 103 1.85 1.71 -4.97
N ASN A 104 1.61 0.49 -4.50
CA ASN A 104 1.29 0.14 -3.14
C ASN A 104 2.42 -0.71 -2.58
N PRO A 105 3.38 -0.11 -1.86
CA PRO A 105 4.38 -0.89 -1.15
C PRO A 105 3.72 -1.82 -0.12
N PRO A 106 4.32 -3.00 0.15
CA PRO A 106 3.73 -4.05 0.98
C PRO A 106 3.86 -3.71 2.48
N VAL A 107 3.10 -2.72 2.93
CA VAL A 107 3.12 -2.26 4.34
C VAL A 107 2.65 -3.36 5.27
N GLY A 108 3.42 -3.60 6.33
CA GLY A 108 3.19 -4.70 7.28
C GLY A 108 4.20 -5.84 7.17
N GLU A 109 4.89 -5.94 6.03
CA GLU A 109 6.02 -6.87 5.88
C GLU A 109 7.25 -6.42 6.67
N MET A 110 8.20 -7.34 6.90
CA MET A 110 9.34 -7.10 7.81
C MET A 110 10.11 -5.80 7.56
N LEU A 111 10.29 -5.40 6.30
CA LEU A 111 11.03 -4.19 5.92
C LEU A 111 10.15 -2.95 5.72
N TRP A 112 8.83 -3.10 5.82
CA TRP A 112 7.82 -2.08 5.52
C TRP A 112 6.94 -1.81 6.73
N LYS A 113 7.57 -1.81 7.92
CA LYS A 113 6.92 -1.44 9.19
C LYS A 113 6.96 0.06 9.39
N LYS A 114 6.01 0.58 10.18
CA LYS A 114 5.94 1.99 10.56
C LYS A 114 7.23 2.51 11.21
N GLU A 115 7.93 1.66 11.96
CA GLU A 115 9.22 1.97 12.60
C GLU A 115 10.34 2.25 11.59
N HIS A 116 10.22 1.66 10.40
CA HIS A 116 11.16 1.80 9.29
C HIS A 116 10.78 2.91 8.30
N ALA A 117 9.66 3.59 8.56
CA ALA A 117 9.26 4.77 7.80
C ALA A 117 10.22 5.93 8.10
N LEU A 118 10.59 6.64 7.05
CA LEU A 118 11.38 7.85 7.15
C LEU A 118 10.60 8.88 7.95
N LYS A 119 11.27 9.46 8.96
CA LYS A 119 10.70 10.60 9.68
C LYS A 119 10.52 11.73 8.66
N LYS A 120 9.33 12.34 8.69
CA LYS A 120 9.07 13.54 7.90
C LYS A 120 10.05 14.59 8.41
N VAL A 121 10.98 15.02 7.55
CA VAL A 121 11.85 16.15 7.85
C VAL A 121 10.94 17.37 7.83
N MET A 122 10.30 17.66 8.97
CA MET A 122 9.55 18.90 9.15
C MET A 122 10.58 20.01 9.14
N GLY A 123 10.81 20.57 7.95
CA GLY A 123 11.63 21.76 7.74
C GLY A 123 12.81 21.84 8.67
N SER A 124 13.83 21.00 8.46
CA SER A 124 15.17 21.43 8.88
C SER A 124 15.33 22.81 8.25
N ALA A 125 15.38 23.85 9.09
CA ALA A 125 15.63 25.21 8.67
C ALA A 125 16.77 25.17 7.64
N PRO A 126 16.66 25.89 6.51
CA PRO A 126 17.65 25.85 5.44
C PRO A 126 19.04 25.86 6.08
N GLN A 127 19.80 24.78 5.93
CA GLN A 127 21.19 24.82 6.37
C GLN A 127 21.77 26.04 5.65
N PRO A 128 22.33 27.03 6.38
CA PRO A 128 22.94 28.18 5.74
C PRO A 128 23.90 27.61 4.71
N LEU A 129 23.71 27.99 3.43
CA LEU A 129 24.63 27.59 2.38
C LEU A 129 26.04 27.86 2.93
N PRO A 130 27.01 26.93 2.77
CA PRO A 130 28.39 27.23 3.10
C PRO A 130 28.72 28.53 2.39
N GLU A 131 28.98 29.58 3.17
CA GLU A 131 29.31 30.90 2.65
C GLU A 131 30.38 30.68 1.60
N ALA A 132 30.05 31.01 0.34
CA ALA A 132 31.04 31.02 -0.71
C ALA A 132 32.24 31.81 -0.16
N PRO A 133 33.49 31.34 -0.35
CA PRO A 133 34.68 32.01 0.16
C PRO A 133 34.59 33.47 -0.28
N THR A 134 34.28 34.33 0.69
CA THR A 134 34.06 35.75 0.45
C THR A 134 35.41 36.26 0.00
N ALA A 135 35.50 36.65 -1.29
CA ALA A 135 36.65 37.37 -1.79
C ALA A 135 36.94 38.53 -0.81
N PRO A 136 38.20 38.78 -0.42
CA PRO A 136 38.53 39.76 0.59
C PRO A 136 37.94 41.12 0.19
N ILE A 137 36.91 41.54 0.93
CA ILE A 137 36.28 42.83 0.76
C ILE A 137 37.31 43.87 1.27
N PRO A 138 37.64 44.92 0.50
CA PRO A 138 38.49 46.00 0.97
C PRO A 138 37.91 46.60 2.25
N ALA A 139 38.76 46.79 3.26
CA ALA A 139 38.39 47.29 4.57
C ALA A 139 37.73 48.68 4.47
N THR A 140 36.41 48.72 4.66
CA THR A 140 35.66 49.97 4.86
C THR A 140 35.67 50.31 6.36
N PRO A 141 36.00 51.54 6.76
CA PRO A 141 36.09 51.93 8.17
C PRO A 141 34.76 51.80 8.91
N ALA A 142 34.83 51.26 10.12
CA ALA A 142 33.70 50.96 11.00
C ALA A 142 32.92 52.22 11.39
N ALA A 143 31.60 52.19 11.21
CA ALA A 143 30.68 53.14 11.81
C ALA A 143 30.20 52.62 13.19
N PRO A 144 30.02 53.49 14.19
CA PRO A 144 29.64 53.11 15.55
C PRO A 144 28.22 52.54 15.59
N THR A 145 28.09 51.32 16.13
CA THR A 145 26.82 50.62 16.27
C THR A 145 26.11 51.06 17.55
N THR A 146 24.96 51.70 17.39
CA THR A 146 24.05 52.07 18.48
C THR A 146 23.28 50.83 18.94
N SER A 147 23.52 50.40 20.19
CA SER A 147 22.81 49.30 20.85
C SER A 147 21.35 49.67 21.13
N LEU A 148 20.40 48.89 20.61
CA LEU A 148 18.98 48.96 20.99
C LEU A 148 18.70 48.01 22.18
N PRO A 149 17.77 48.38 23.09
CA PRO A 149 17.50 47.64 24.31
C PRO A 149 16.66 46.37 24.07
N ALA A 150 17.01 45.32 24.82
CA ALA A 150 16.40 44.01 24.81
C ALA A 150 14.91 44.06 25.21
N THR A 151 14.07 43.41 24.41
CA THR A 151 12.64 43.22 24.69
C THR A 151 12.47 41.94 25.53
N PRO A 152 11.79 41.96 26.69
CA PRO A 152 11.56 40.78 27.51
C PRO A 152 10.51 39.86 26.86
N GLN A 153 10.82 38.57 26.73
CA GLN A 153 9.84 37.54 26.34
C GLN A 153 8.89 37.23 27.51
N PRO A 154 7.57 37.10 27.27
CA PRO A 154 6.63 36.61 28.27
C PRO A 154 6.77 35.09 28.45
N GLN A 155 6.87 34.68 29.72
CA GLN A 155 6.79 33.29 30.16
C GLN A 155 5.45 32.68 29.74
N GLN A 156 5.48 31.61 28.95
CA GLN A 156 4.30 30.78 28.72
C GLN A 156 4.13 29.84 29.91
N THR A 157 3.02 30.04 30.61
CA THR A 157 2.49 29.22 31.70
C THR A 157 2.08 27.84 31.20
N ALA A 158 2.53 26.82 31.92
CA ALA A 158 2.12 25.43 31.75
C ALA A 158 0.62 25.28 32.06
N ALA A 159 -0.19 25.04 31.04
CA ALA A 159 -1.61 24.70 31.19
C ALA A 159 -1.78 23.18 31.33
N MET A 160 -1.85 22.78 32.60
CA MET A 160 -2.79 21.84 33.22
C MET A 160 -3.43 20.74 32.36
N THR A 161 -3.02 19.52 32.68
CA THR A 161 -3.81 18.29 32.85
C THR A 161 -5.32 18.51 32.93
N ALA A 162 -6.03 18.34 31.80
CA ALA A 162 -7.47 18.17 31.79
C ALA A 162 -7.80 16.70 32.10
N MET A 163 -8.24 16.47 33.33
CA MET A 163 -9.02 15.30 33.71
C MET A 163 -10.18 15.10 32.74
N ASN A 164 -10.38 13.87 32.28
CA ASN A 164 -11.63 13.46 31.65
C ASN A 164 -12.33 12.43 32.56
N PRO A 165 -13.13 12.86 33.55
CA PRO A 165 -14.06 11.99 34.22
C PRO A 165 -15.40 12.12 33.50
N TYR A 166 -15.82 11.11 32.74
CA TYR A 166 -17.22 10.71 32.54
C TYR A 166 -17.34 9.79 31.31
N ALA A 167 -17.49 8.49 31.56
CA ALA A 167 -18.31 7.63 30.72
C ALA A 167 -18.95 6.53 31.59
N PRO A 168 -20.09 6.80 32.24
CA PRO A 168 -20.87 5.80 32.96
C PRO A 168 -22.06 5.34 32.09
N PHE A 169 -21.80 4.49 31.09
CA PHE A 169 -22.81 3.64 30.43
C PHE A 169 -22.03 2.45 29.86
N GLY A 170 -22.02 1.26 30.45
CA GLY A 170 -23.21 0.51 30.86
C GLY A 170 -23.83 -0.14 29.62
N MET A 171 -23.07 -0.98 28.90
CA MET A 171 -23.62 -1.83 27.84
C MET A 171 -23.59 -3.30 28.25
N PRO A 172 -24.75 -3.98 28.28
CA PRO A 172 -24.88 -5.36 28.69
C PRO A 172 -24.38 -6.33 27.61
N MET A 173 -23.42 -7.19 27.98
CA MET A 173 -23.42 -8.59 27.54
C MET A 173 -24.64 -9.26 28.21
N PRO A 174 -25.38 -10.23 27.63
CA PRO A 174 -24.91 -11.33 26.77
C PRO A 174 -25.94 -11.79 25.69
N MET A 175 -25.59 -12.81 24.89
CA MET A 175 -26.46 -13.95 24.54
C MET A 175 -25.66 -14.90 23.63
N PHE A 176 -25.21 -16.03 24.17
CA PHE A 176 -25.86 -17.33 23.97
C PHE A 176 -25.66 -17.88 22.56
N ASN A 177 -24.62 -18.70 22.38
CA ASN A 177 -24.50 -19.61 21.23
C ASN A 177 -24.70 -21.06 21.75
N PRO A 178 -25.84 -21.72 21.48
CA PRO A 178 -26.16 -23.03 22.02
C PRO A 178 -25.74 -24.15 21.05
N PHE A 179 -24.44 -24.35 20.82
CA PHE A 179 -23.95 -25.58 20.15
C PHE A 179 -22.54 -25.91 20.64
N THR A 180 -22.42 -26.37 21.88
CA THR A 180 -21.25 -27.15 22.31
C THR A 180 -21.73 -28.21 23.29
N MET A 181 -22.02 -29.38 22.74
CA MET A 181 -22.50 -30.56 23.44
C MET A 181 -21.31 -31.47 23.74
N GLY A 182 -21.11 -31.84 25.01
CA GLY A 182 -20.21 -32.90 25.48
C GLY A 182 -18.75 -32.45 25.61
N LEU A 183 -18.03 -32.65 26.71
CA LEU A 183 -18.06 -33.76 27.65
C LEU A 183 -17.35 -33.30 28.95
N ALA A 184 -17.90 -33.70 30.10
CA ALA A 184 -17.31 -33.91 31.43
C ALA A 184 -15.89 -33.35 31.73
N GLY A 185 -15.62 -32.68 32.85
CA GLY A 185 -16.40 -32.57 34.08
C GLY A 185 -15.57 -31.85 35.17
N ALA A 186 -16.31 -31.41 36.19
CA ALA A 186 -15.92 -31.35 37.60
C ALA A 186 -14.50 -30.86 37.96
N LEU A 187 -14.39 -29.64 38.51
CA LEU A 187 -14.38 -29.39 39.97
C LEU A 187 -14.10 -27.91 40.25
N ALA A 188 -14.91 -27.38 41.15
CA ALA A 188 -14.80 -26.03 41.71
C ALA A 188 -13.44 -25.80 42.38
N THR A 189 -12.88 -24.59 42.27
CA THR A 189 -12.25 -23.89 43.41
C THR A 189 -12.19 -22.37 43.15
N PRO A 190 -12.22 -21.55 44.22
CA PRO A 190 -12.37 -20.10 44.13
C PRO A 190 -11.02 -19.36 44.15
N THR A 191 -11.05 -18.16 43.57
CA THR A 191 -10.22 -16.97 43.82
C THR A 191 -9.04 -17.08 44.81
N THR A 192 -7.82 -16.81 44.33
CA THR A 192 -6.81 -15.99 45.03
C THR A 192 -5.87 -15.31 44.01
N PRO A 193 -5.47 -14.03 44.21
CA PRO A 193 -4.47 -13.36 43.39
C PRO A 193 -3.06 -13.68 43.92
N MET A 194 -2.25 -14.38 43.11
CA MET A 194 -0.83 -14.60 43.40
C MET A 194 0.03 -13.62 42.62
N ASN A 195 0.59 -12.69 43.40
CA ASN A 195 1.74 -11.85 43.14
C ASN A 195 2.92 -12.70 42.61
N LEU A 196 3.39 -12.44 41.38
CA LEU A 196 4.58 -13.09 40.83
C LEU A 196 5.82 -12.22 41.06
N PRO A 197 6.87 -12.73 41.72
CA PRO A 197 8.09 -11.98 41.95
C PRO A 197 8.94 -11.89 40.67
N GLN A 198 9.42 -10.66 40.45
CA GLN A 198 10.50 -10.25 39.57
C GLN A 198 11.74 -11.15 39.73
N MET A 199 12.02 -12.01 38.74
CA MET A 199 13.33 -12.65 38.62
C MET A 199 14.31 -11.71 37.92
N GLN A 200 15.23 -11.14 38.70
CA GLN A 200 16.48 -10.58 38.21
C GLN A 200 17.35 -11.71 37.64
N MET A 201 17.60 -11.71 36.34
CA MET A 201 18.74 -12.44 35.79
C MET A 201 20.03 -11.64 36.05
N GLN A 202 20.80 -12.13 37.02
CA GLN A 202 22.18 -11.77 37.27
C GLN A 202 23.04 -12.30 36.11
N MET A 203 23.64 -11.40 35.33
CA MET A 203 24.69 -11.76 34.38
C MET A 203 25.99 -12.02 35.17
N GLN A 204 26.34 -13.29 35.36
CA GLN A 204 27.67 -13.70 35.81
C GLN A 204 28.61 -13.75 34.62
N SER A 205 29.67 -12.95 34.71
CA SER A 205 30.85 -12.98 33.87
C SER A 205 31.64 -14.27 34.10
N VAL A 206 31.76 -15.11 33.07
CA VAL A 206 32.72 -16.21 33.05
C VAL A 206 33.76 -15.96 31.97
N GLN A 207 35.00 -16.05 32.41
CA GLN A 207 36.24 -15.79 31.70
C GLN A 207 36.55 -16.86 30.65
N ARG A 208 37.33 -16.42 29.65
CA ARG A 208 38.35 -17.14 28.84
C ARG A 208 38.46 -18.66 29.01
N GLY A 209 38.53 -19.36 27.87
CA GLY A 209 39.38 -20.54 27.77
C GLY A 209 39.02 -21.55 26.68
N THR A 210 39.85 -21.57 25.64
CA THR A 210 40.27 -22.75 24.84
C THR A 210 39.24 -23.51 24.00
N THR A 211 39.50 -23.48 22.69
CA THR A 211 39.02 -24.38 21.64
C THR A 211 39.19 -25.86 21.99
N PRO A 212 38.30 -26.73 21.48
CA PRO A 212 38.80 -27.84 20.69
C PRO A 212 37.97 -28.16 19.43
N ALA A 213 38.73 -28.57 18.42
CA ALA A 213 38.46 -29.64 17.46
C ALA A 213 37.21 -29.58 16.56
N ALA A 214 37.53 -29.46 15.26
CA ALA A 214 36.67 -29.73 14.12
C ALA A 214 35.94 -31.07 14.24
N SER A 215 34.61 -31.03 14.17
CA SER A 215 33.77 -32.19 13.92
C SER A 215 33.10 -32.02 12.56
N GLY A 216 33.50 -32.89 11.63
CA GLY A 216 33.03 -32.93 10.26
C GLY A 216 31.51 -33.13 10.21
N SER A 217 30.80 -32.06 9.89
CA SER A 217 29.38 -32.12 9.59
C SER A 217 29.17 -32.81 8.25
N ARG A 218 28.68 -34.05 8.32
CA ARG A 218 28.25 -34.87 7.18
C ARG A 218 27.31 -34.05 6.31
N LYS A 219 27.73 -33.80 5.06
CA LYS A 219 26.84 -33.35 3.98
C LYS A 219 25.74 -34.39 3.83
N ARG A 220 24.57 -34.12 4.43
CA ARG A 220 23.34 -34.80 4.03
C ARG A 220 23.08 -34.42 2.57
N PRO A 221 22.85 -35.37 1.66
CA PRO A 221 22.34 -35.04 0.33
C PRO A 221 20.99 -34.36 0.54
N ARG A 222 20.93 -33.05 0.30
CA ARG A 222 19.65 -32.39 0.08
C ARG A 222 19.12 -32.97 -1.22
N HIS A 223 18.27 -33.97 -1.11
CA HIS A 223 17.22 -34.16 -2.10
C HIS A 223 16.33 -32.92 -2.02
N ASP A 224 16.79 -31.84 -2.66
CA ASP A 224 15.91 -30.80 -3.19
C ASP A 224 15.12 -31.46 -4.33
N ILE A 225 14.24 -32.40 -3.96
CA ILE A 225 13.03 -32.66 -4.73
C ILE A 225 12.15 -31.46 -4.41
N ARG A 226 12.55 -30.33 -5.00
CA ARG A 226 11.73 -29.15 -5.16
C ARG A 226 10.62 -29.62 -6.08
N SER A 227 9.58 -30.21 -5.49
CA SER A 227 8.30 -30.45 -6.13
C SER A 227 7.86 -29.08 -6.62
N SER A 228 8.15 -28.79 -7.87
CA SER A 228 7.63 -27.63 -8.58
C SER A 228 6.12 -27.71 -8.39
N SER A 229 5.54 -26.79 -7.63
CA SER A 229 4.09 -26.62 -7.62
C SER A 229 3.70 -26.50 -9.09
N PRO A 230 2.80 -27.37 -9.60
CA PRO A 230 2.38 -27.28 -10.99
C PRO A 230 1.92 -25.84 -11.20
N VAL A 231 2.51 -25.18 -12.19
CA VAL A 231 1.93 -23.96 -12.74
C VAL A 231 0.62 -24.43 -13.33
N MET A 232 -0.45 -24.33 -12.54
CA MET A 232 -1.79 -24.60 -13.01
C MET A 232 -2.07 -23.46 -13.98
N ASP A 233 -2.07 -23.76 -15.27
CA ASP A 233 -2.53 -22.84 -16.30
C ASP A 233 -4.03 -22.62 -16.06
N PHE A 234 -4.35 -21.66 -15.18
CA PHE A 234 -5.71 -21.34 -14.77
C PHE A 234 -6.58 -20.85 -15.93
N GLU A 235 -5.96 -20.46 -17.04
CA GLU A 235 -6.65 -20.12 -18.28
C GLU A 235 -7.45 -21.29 -18.86
N GLU A 236 -7.12 -22.54 -18.51
CA GLU A 236 -7.75 -23.72 -19.11
C GLU A 236 -8.92 -24.31 -18.29
N LEU A 237 -9.16 -23.84 -17.06
CA LEU A 237 -9.95 -24.66 -16.12
C LEU A 237 -11.45 -24.34 -16.05
N ILE A 238 -11.90 -23.09 -16.21
CA ILE A 238 -13.33 -22.76 -16.09
C ILE A 238 -13.70 -21.65 -17.07
N SER A 239 -14.58 -21.98 -18.02
CA SER A 239 -15.11 -20.99 -18.95
C SER A 239 -15.99 -19.96 -18.22
N LEU A 240 -16.08 -18.74 -18.76
CA LEU A 240 -16.96 -17.70 -18.21
C LEU A 240 -18.42 -18.18 -18.12
N ASP A 241 -18.85 -19.01 -19.08
CA ASP A 241 -20.19 -19.57 -19.12
C ASP A 241 -20.43 -20.56 -17.97
N ASP A 242 -19.46 -21.44 -17.70
CA ASP A 242 -19.54 -22.39 -16.57
C ASP A 242 -19.57 -21.65 -15.23
N PHE A 243 -18.74 -20.62 -15.08
CA PHE A 243 -18.75 -19.76 -13.90
C PHE A 243 -20.12 -19.08 -13.71
N CYS A 244 -20.71 -18.53 -14.78
CA CYS A 244 -22.03 -17.90 -14.69
C CYS A 244 -23.13 -18.91 -14.35
N ASN A 245 -23.06 -20.12 -14.88
CA ASN A 245 -24.03 -21.19 -14.63
C ASN A 245 -23.95 -21.70 -13.18
N GLU A 246 -22.73 -21.94 -12.67
CA GLU A 246 -22.47 -22.44 -11.31
C GLU A 246 -22.97 -21.49 -10.21
N TYR A 247 -22.82 -20.17 -10.43
CA TYR A 247 -23.27 -19.15 -9.47
C TYR A 247 -24.65 -18.54 -9.80
N HIS A 248 -25.36 -19.11 -10.77
CA HIS A 248 -26.68 -18.66 -11.23
C HIS A 248 -26.74 -17.15 -11.52
N LEU A 249 -25.77 -16.66 -12.30
CA LEU A 249 -25.74 -15.28 -12.76
C LEU A 249 -26.65 -15.11 -13.98
N ASP A 250 -27.43 -14.03 -13.98
CA ASP A 250 -28.37 -13.71 -15.06
C ASP A 250 -27.65 -13.54 -16.42
N ASP A 251 -28.34 -13.82 -17.54
CA ASP A 251 -27.79 -13.71 -18.89
C ASP A 251 -27.23 -12.31 -19.20
N GLN A 252 -27.91 -11.28 -18.70
CA GLN A 252 -27.46 -9.89 -18.83
C GLN A 252 -26.10 -9.66 -18.13
N ILE A 253 -25.84 -10.35 -17.01
CA ILE A 253 -24.56 -10.27 -16.30
C ILE A 253 -23.47 -10.94 -17.13
N ARG A 254 -23.76 -12.12 -17.67
CA ARG A 254 -22.86 -12.86 -18.56
C ARG A 254 -22.46 -12.05 -19.79
N GLU A 255 -23.42 -11.42 -20.47
CA GLU A 255 -23.12 -10.55 -21.62
C GLU A 255 -22.28 -9.33 -21.24
N GLY A 256 -22.56 -8.70 -20.09
CA GLY A 256 -21.77 -7.59 -19.59
C GLY A 256 -20.33 -7.99 -19.24
N LEU A 257 -20.13 -9.15 -18.61
CA LEU A 257 -18.80 -9.70 -18.34
C LEU A 257 -18.04 -10.01 -19.63
N LYS A 258 -18.71 -10.59 -20.63
CA LYS A 258 -18.14 -10.87 -21.95
C LYS A 258 -17.73 -9.58 -22.68
N LYS A 259 -18.55 -8.52 -22.58
CA LYS A 259 -18.25 -7.22 -23.18
C LYS A 259 -17.03 -6.54 -22.55
N MET A 260 -16.83 -6.73 -21.25
CA MET A 260 -15.62 -6.27 -20.54
C MET A 260 -14.41 -7.19 -20.73
N GLN A 261 -14.56 -8.29 -21.48
CA GLN A 261 -13.51 -9.31 -21.67
C GLN A 261 -12.99 -9.88 -20.34
N PHE A 262 -13.86 -9.99 -19.34
CA PHE A 262 -13.50 -10.49 -18.02
C PHE A 262 -13.15 -11.98 -18.07
N LEU A 263 -12.01 -12.36 -17.47
CA LEU A 263 -11.60 -13.74 -17.27
C LEU A 263 -11.78 -14.17 -15.81
N VAL A 264 -12.12 -15.45 -15.60
CA VAL A 264 -12.33 -16.01 -14.26
C VAL A 264 -11.01 -16.04 -13.51
N GLY A 265 -10.86 -15.13 -12.53
CA GLY A 265 -9.62 -14.92 -11.77
C GLY A 265 -9.04 -13.51 -11.87
N ASP A 266 -9.57 -12.68 -12.77
CA ASP A 266 -9.17 -11.28 -12.89
C ASP A 266 -9.49 -10.47 -11.62
N ASP A 267 -8.67 -9.46 -11.35
CA ASP A 267 -8.86 -8.59 -10.21
C ASP A 267 -10.00 -7.58 -10.46
N LEU A 268 -11.17 -7.89 -9.88
CA LEU A 268 -12.36 -7.05 -9.88
C LEU A 268 -12.18 -5.69 -9.19
N SER A 269 -11.07 -5.44 -8.49
CA SER A 269 -10.80 -4.15 -7.84
C SER A 269 -10.38 -3.05 -8.82
N ILE A 270 -9.88 -3.43 -9.99
CA ILE A 270 -9.39 -2.51 -11.03
C ILE A 270 -10.56 -1.95 -11.86
N VAL A 271 -11.67 -2.68 -11.96
CA VAL A 271 -12.83 -2.30 -12.76
C VAL A 271 -13.55 -1.10 -12.14
N THR A 272 -13.68 -0.02 -12.91
CA THR A 272 -14.30 1.23 -12.45
C THR A 272 -15.82 1.24 -12.65
N LEU A 273 -16.51 2.17 -11.99
CA LEU A 273 -17.98 2.27 -12.10
C LEU A 273 -18.45 2.69 -13.50
N THR A 274 -17.60 3.40 -14.26
CA THR A 274 -17.84 3.74 -15.66
C THR A 274 -17.81 2.49 -16.53
N ASP A 275 -16.81 1.62 -16.37
CA ASP A 275 -16.68 0.38 -17.16
C ASP A 275 -17.88 -0.56 -16.92
N ILE A 276 -18.33 -0.65 -15.67
CA ILE A 276 -19.52 -1.43 -15.28
C ILE A 276 -20.77 -0.90 -16.00
N ARG A 277 -20.93 0.42 -16.06
CA ARG A 277 -22.08 1.05 -16.73
C ARG A 277 -22.01 0.86 -18.24
N ASP A 278 -20.83 1.00 -18.83
CA ASP A 278 -20.59 0.81 -20.26
C ASP A 278 -20.82 -0.64 -20.69
N ALA A 279 -20.58 -1.58 -19.77
CA ALA A 279 -20.94 -2.98 -19.91
C ALA A 279 -22.45 -3.29 -19.80
N GLY A 280 -23.28 -2.29 -19.48
CA GLY A 280 -24.72 -2.48 -19.27
C GLY A 280 -25.08 -3.15 -17.95
N LEU A 281 -24.15 -3.15 -16.98
CA LEU A 281 -24.36 -3.72 -15.65
C LEU A 281 -24.81 -2.64 -14.67
N THR A 282 -25.68 -3.03 -13.75
CA THR A 282 -26.07 -2.17 -12.63
C THR A 282 -25.10 -2.34 -11.47
N PRO A 283 -24.94 -1.36 -10.57
CA PRO A 283 -24.12 -1.51 -9.37
C PRO A 283 -24.54 -2.70 -8.49
N LEU A 284 -25.83 -3.02 -8.47
CA LEU A 284 -26.38 -4.16 -7.72
C LEU A 284 -26.01 -5.50 -8.35
N SER A 285 -26.09 -5.63 -9.67
CA SER A 285 -25.65 -6.86 -10.36
C SER A 285 -24.14 -7.05 -10.23
N TRP A 286 -23.36 -5.97 -10.26
CA TRP A 286 -21.92 -6.03 -9.98
C TRP A 286 -21.58 -6.52 -8.57
N GLY A 287 -22.39 -6.14 -7.58
CA GLY A 287 -22.30 -6.68 -6.22
C GLY A 287 -22.48 -8.21 -6.17
N ARG A 288 -23.35 -8.77 -7.01
CA ARG A 288 -23.54 -10.23 -7.14
C ARG A 288 -22.31 -10.90 -7.74
N VAL A 289 -21.76 -10.33 -8.82
CA VAL A 289 -20.52 -10.80 -9.46
C VAL A 289 -19.37 -10.86 -8.46
N LYS A 290 -19.13 -9.79 -7.69
CA LYS A 290 -18.07 -9.75 -6.68
C LYS A 290 -18.22 -10.83 -5.60
N ARG A 291 -19.45 -11.16 -5.21
CA ARG A 291 -19.71 -12.25 -4.25
C ARG A 291 -19.45 -13.62 -4.87
N ALA A 292 -19.92 -13.86 -6.09
CA ALA A 292 -19.66 -15.11 -6.83
C ALA A 292 -18.15 -15.32 -7.02
N HIS A 293 -17.43 -14.29 -7.46
CA HIS A 293 -15.97 -14.34 -7.62
C HIS A 293 -15.24 -14.63 -6.30
N LYS A 294 -15.64 -13.97 -5.21
CA LYS A 294 -15.05 -14.25 -3.89
C LYS A 294 -15.34 -15.67 -3.41
N ALA A 295 -16.53 -16.19 -3.68
CA ALA A 295 -16.88 -17.58 -3.35
C ALA A 295 -16.04 -18.57 -4.17
N PHE A 296 -15.83 -18.27 -5.46
CA PHE A 296 -14.97 -19.03 -6.36
C PHE A 296 -13.51 -19.05 -5.91
N MET A 297 -12.93 -17.89 -5.62
CA MET A 297 -11.56 -17.81 -5.11
C MET A 297 -11.36 -18.55 -3.77
N LYS A 298 -12.45 -18.76 -3.01
CA LYS A 298 -12.42 -19.51 -1.75
C LYS A 298 -12.59 -21.02 -1.95
N SER A 299 -13.28 -21.46 -3.00
CA SER A 299 -13.44 -22.89 -3.32
C SER A 299 -12.20 -23.49 -3.96
N LEU A 300 -11.35 -22.64 -4.56
CA LEU A 300 -10.04 -23.07 -5.03
C LEU A 300 -9.18 -23.55 -3.84
N PRO A 301 -8.48 -24.70 -3.98
CA PRO A 301 -7.57 -25.17 -2.94
C PRO A 301 -6.49 -24.10 -2.68
N PRO A 302 -6.09 -23.91 -1.40
CA PRO A 302 -5.02 -22.97 -1.08
C PRO A 302 -3.74 -23.41 -1.79
N ASN A 303 -3.20 -22.52 -2.64
CA ASN A 303 -1.88 -22.65 -3.25
C ASN A 303 -0.76 -22.52 -2.20
#